data_AF-A0A525W769-F1
#
_entry.id   AF-A0A525W769-F1
#
_cell.length_a   1.000
_cell.length_b   1.000
_cell.length_c   1.000
_cell.angle_alpha   90.00
_cell.angle_beta   90.00
_cell.angle_gamma   90.00
#
_symmetry.space_group_name_H-M   'P 1'
#
loop_
_entity.id
_entity.type
_entity.pdbx_description
1 polymer ?
#
loop_
_entity_poly.entity_id
_entity_poly.type
_entity_poly.pdbx_seq_one_letter_code
_entity_poly.pdbx_strand_id
1 'polypeptide(L)'
;MPLDTAPHRFGTSSWAYEGWQGLVYHRTYPKSRFSQDTLAEYAAYRIHDTPLFSTVGIDHSFYRPASAKQFAHYAEQVPDEFRFCQKVWEEITVPAYANLPRYGAKAGKPNPRFLDIGAFRDLVLQPALEGLGQKLGPFIFEFQRWG
;
A
#
# COMPACT_ATOMS: atom_id res chain seq x y z
N MET A 1 23.07 -27.14 -1.57
CA MET A 1 22.67 -25.85 -2.19
C MET A 1 22.31 -24.90 -1.07
N PRO A 2 22.95 -23.73 -0.95
CA PRO A 2 22.37 -22.68 -0.11
C PRO A 2 21.01 -22.34 -0.73
N LEU A 3 19.95 -22.33 0.07
CA LEU A 3 18.69 -21.72 -0.32
C LEU A 3 19.01 -20.26 -0.64
N ASP A 4 18.72 -19.84 -1.87
CA ASP A 4 18.72 -18.43 -2.25
C ASP A 4 17.55 -17.76 -1.51
N THR A 5 17.75 -17.49 -0.21
CA THR A 5 16.75 -16.82 0.60
C THR A 5 16.78 -15.37 0.19
N ALA A 6 15.81 -14.97 -0.63
CA ALA A 6 15.49 -13.56 -0.81
C ALA A 6 15.51 -12.86 0.57
N PRO A 7 16.14 -11.68 0.69
CA PRO A 7 16.33 -11.04 1.99
C PRO A 7 14.98 -10.85 2.69
N HIS A 8 14.90 -11.23 3.96
CA HIS A 8 13.72 -10.98 4.79
C HIS A 8 13.44 -9.47 4.83
N ARG A 9 12.19 -9.08 4.55
CA ARG A 9 11.76 -7.68 4.56
C ARG A 9 10.80 -7.43 5.69
N PHE A 10 11.12 -6.47 6.54
CA PHE A 10 10.27 -6.02 7.62
C PHE A 10 9.66 -4.66 7.26
N GLY A 11 8.40 -4.49 7.63
CA GLY A 11 7.58 -3.35 7.24
C GLY A 11 6.23 -3.38 7.94
N THR A 12 5.44 -2.34 7.73
CA THR A 12 4.10 -2.17 8.32
C THR A 12 3.03 -2.12 7.22
N SER A 13 1.76 -2.26 7.59
CA SER A 13 0.64 -2.23 6.63
C SER A 13 0.46 -0.87 5.94
N SER A 14 0.93 0.20 6.57
CA SER A 14 0.99 1.56 6.05
C SER A 14 2.11 2.31 6.78
N TRP A 15 2.51 3.48 6.30
CA TRP A 15 3.50 4.33 6.96
C TRP A 15 2.86 5.52 7.70
N ALA A 16 1.79 6.10 7.17
CA ALA A 16 1.32 7.43 7.59
C ALA A 16 0.51 7.43 8.90
N TYR A 17 1.13 7.09 10.03
CA TYR A 17 0.51 7.11 11.35
C TYR A 17 1.00 8.32 12.18
N GLU A 18 0.11 9.28 12.45
CA GLU A 18 0.45 10.52 13.16
C GLU A 18 1.02 10.28 14.58
N GLY A 19 0.64 9.18 15.22
CA GLY A 19 1.15 8.79 16.54
C GLY A 19 2.64 8.39 16.56
N TRP A 20 3.30 8.30 15.41
CA TRP A 20 4.75 8.08 15.32
C TRP A 20 5.59 9.36 15.28
N GLN A 21 4.96 10.53 15.40
CA GLN A 21 5.69 11.78 15.59
C GLN A 21 6.52 11.74 16.89
N GLY A 22 7.78 12.13 16.79
CA GLY A 22 8.77 12.02 17.86
C GLY A 22 9.31 10.60 18.11
N LEU A 23 8.89 9.60 17.32
CA LEU A 23 9.38 8.22 17.38
C LEU A 23 10.06 7.82 16.08
N VAL A 24 9.30 7.77 14.98
CA VAL A 24 9.80 7.52 13.63
C VAL A 24 9.96 8.85 12.90
N TYR A 25 8.97 9.75 13.07
CA TYR A 25 8.91 11.04 12.38
C TYR A 25 9.40 12.17 13.26
N HIS A 26 10.60 12.66 12.98
CA HIS A 26 11.26 13.74 13.70
C HIS A 26 11.17 15.08 12.96
N ARG A 27 10.82 15.06 11.67
CA ARG A 27 10.55 16.29 10.91
C ARG A 27 9.13 16.78 11.13
N THR A 28 8.93 18.09 10.96
CA THR A 28 7.60 18.70 10.96
C THR A 28 6.98 18.58 9.57
N TYR A 29 5.79 17.98 9.49
CA TYR A 29 5.04 17.83 8.25
C TYR A 29 3.71 18.58 8.31
N PRO A 30 3.30 19.29 7.25
CA PRO A 30 1.94 19.82 7.15
C PRO A 30 0.91 18.69 7.19
N LYS A 31 -0.19 18.86 7.94
CA LYS A 31 -1.25 17.83 8.03
C LYS A 31 -1.76 17.36 6.66
N SER A 32 -1.89 18.28 5.71
CA SER A 32 -2.34 17.98 4.34
C SER A 32 -1.38 17.10 3.53
N ARG A 33 -0.11 17.04 3.93
CA ARG A 33 0.94 16.30 3.23
C ARG A 33 1.58 15.19 4.06
N PHE A 34 1.13 15.00 5.31
CA PHE A 34 1.71 14.04 6.24
C PHE A 34 1.86 12.66 5.59
N SER A 35 0.79 12.13 4.97
CA SER A 35 0.85 10.82 4.32
C SER A 35 1.74 10.75 3.08
N GLN A 36 2.01 11.84 2.38
CA GLN A 36 2.88 11.81 1.20
C GLN A 36 4.35 11.93 1.58
N ASP A 37 4.66 12.82 2.52
CA ASP A 37 6.03 13.26 2.78
C ASP A 37 6.75 12.44 3.86
N THR A 38 5.99 11.75 4.74
CA THR A 38 6.57 10.92 5.81
C THR A 38 7.17 9.60 5.31
N LEU A 39 6.85 9.19 4.08
CA LEU A 39 7.37 7.93 3.51
C LEU A 39 8.90 7.94 3.42
N ALA A 40 9.50 9.07 3.04
CA ALA A 40 10.95 9.20 2.98
C ALA A 40 11.61 8.96 4.34
N GLU A 41 11.02 9.49 5.42
CA GLU A 41 11.56 9.29 6.78
C GLU A 41 11.29 7.89 7.31
N TYR A 42 10.13 7.30 6.98
CA TYR A 42 9.85 5.89 7.26
C TYR A 42 10.91 4.98 6.63
N ALA A 43 11.19 5.14 5.33
CA ALA A 43 12.15 4.31 4.61
C ALA A 43 13.61 4.58 5.02
N ALA A 44 13.89 5.74 5.61
CA ALA A 44 15.20 6.09 6.16
C ALA A 44 15.38 5.69 7.62
N TYR A 45 14.35 5.17 8.31
CA TYR A 45 14.41 4.86 9.74
C TYR A 45 15.41 3.72 10.04
N ARG A 46 16.33 3.96 10.98
CA ARG A 46 17.42 3.03 11.34
C ARG A 46 17.44 2.74 12.83
N ILE A 47 17.83 1.52 13.18
CA ILE A 47 18.21 1.12 14.54
C ILE A 47 19.63 0.55 14.47
N HIS A 48 20.55 1.07 15.28
CA HIS A 48 21.97 0.66 15.28
C HIS A 48 22.58 0.57 13.87
N ASP A 49 22.41 1.64 13.08
CA ASP A 49 22.87 1.73 11.69
C ASP A 49 22.31 0.65 10.73
N THR A 50 21.22 -0.03 11.09
CA THR A 50 20.53 -0.98 10.21
C THR A 50 19.16 -0.41 9.81
N PRO A 51 18.78 -0.36 8.52
CA PRO A 51 17.43 0.00 8.11
C PRO A 51 16.42 -0.95 8.74
N LEU A 52 15.46 -0.42 9.48
CA LEU A 52 14.42 -1.27 10.10
C LEU A 52 13.37 -1.67 9.06
N PHE A 53 12.97 -0.73 8.21
CA PHE A 53 11.91 -0.92 7.23
C PHE A 53 12.50 -1.03 5.82
N SER A 54 12.24 -2.16 5.16
CA SER A 54 12.65 -2.43 3.78
C SER A 54 11.47 -2.79 2.87
N THR A 55 10.25 -2.70 3.42
CA THR A 55 8.99 -2.81 2.69
C THR A 55 7.89 -2.02 3.39
N VAL A 56 6.79 -1.74 2.68
CA VAL A 56 5.58 -1.17 3.28
C VAL A 56 4.33 -1.60 2.50
N GLY A 57 3.20 -1.70 3.18
CA GLY A 57 1.89 -1.81 2.55
C GLY A 57 1.39 -0.47 2.01
N ILE A 58 0.76 -0.50 0.84
CA ILE A 58 -0.05 0.61 0.32
C ILE A 58 -1.50 0.28 0.65
N ASP A 59 -1.94 0.58 1.87
CA ASP A 59 -3.26 0.19 2.37
C ASP A 59 -4.39 1.08 1.83
N HIS A 60 -4.12 2.37 1.60
CA HIS A 60 -5.15 3.30 1.10
C HIS A 60 -5.70 2.90 -0.28
N SER A 61 -4.94 2.13 -1.07
CA SER A 61 -5.39 1.63 -2.37
C SER A 61 -6.53 0.61 -2.28
N PHE A 62 -6.76 0.04 -1.10
CA PHE A 62 -7.93 -0.78 -0.83
C PHE A 62 -9.23 0.00 -1.03
N TYR A 63 -9.28 1.27 -0.65
CA TYR A 63 -10.50 2.08 -0.77
C TYR A 63 -10.61 2.76 -2.13
N ARG A 64 -9.48 3.14 -2.72
CA ARG A 64 -9.43 3.82 -4.02
C ARG A 64 -8.11 3.53 -4.73
N PRO A 65 -8.12 3.07 -5.99
CA PRO A 65 -6.88 2.82 -6.71
C PRO A 65 -5.99 4.07 -6.78
N ALA A 66 -4.69 3.87 -6.57
CA ALA A 66 -3.70 4.92 -6.76
C ALA A 66 -3.29 5.01 -8.23
N SER A 67 -3.02 6.22 -8.70
CA SER A 67 -2.54 6.48 -10.05
C SER A 67 -1.05 6.15 -10.20
N ALA A 68 -0.60 5.92 -11.44
CA ALA A 68 0.82 5.73 -11.75
C ALA A 68 1.69 6.90 -11.24
N LYS A 69 1.18 8.15 -11.31
CA LYS A 69 1.86 9.33 -10.78
C LYS A 69 2.03 9.29 -9.25
N GLN A 70 1.02 8.83 -8.52
CA GLN A 70 1.13 8.68 -7.06
C GLN A 70 2.15 7.60 -6.71
N PHE A 71 2.12 6.48 -7.42
CA PHE A 71 3.09 5.40 -7.25
C PHE A 71 4.53 5.84 -7.57
N ALA A 72 4.75 6.55 -8.67
CA ALA A 72 6.06 7.12 -9.02
C ALA A 72 6.58 8.04 -7.92
N HIS A 73 5.71 8.90 -7.39
CA HIS A 73 6.06 9.77 -6.27
C HIS A 73 6.44 9.01 -5.00
N TYR A 74 5.85 7.84 -4.73
CA TYR A 74 6.27 6.99 -3.62
C TYR A 74 7.61 6.30 -3.90
N ALA A 75 7.80 5.83 -5.14
CA ALA A 75 9.03 5.14 -5.57
C ALA A 75 10.27 6.05 -5.51
N GLU A 76 10.11 7.35 -5.75
CA GLU A 76 11.16 8.37 -5.65
C GLU A 76 11.64 8.62 -4.20
N GLN A 77 10.83 8.28 -3.20
CA GLN A 77 11.12 8.58 -1.80
C GLN A 77 11.91 7.51 -1.05
N VAL A 78 12.10 6.33 -1.66
CA VAL A 78 12.64 5.15 -0.98
C VAL A 78 13.87 4.58 -1.72
N PRO A 79 14.77 3.86 -1.03
CA PRO A 79 15.91 3.20 -1.67
C PRO A 79 15.50 2.20 -2.76
N ASP A 80 16.39 1.92 -3.71
CA ASP A 80 16.12 1.03 -4.86
C ASP A 80 15.81 -0.41 -4.45
N GLU A 81 16.35 -0.85 -3.32
CA GLU A 81 16.09 -2.16 -2.75
C GLU A 81 14.75 -2.22 -2.03
N PHE A 82 14.08 -1.10 -1.74
CA PHE A 82 12.79 -1.07 -1.05
C PHE A 82 11.68 -1.70 -1.90
N ARG A 83 10.70 -2.34 -1.27
CA ARG A 83 9.56 -2.94 -1.99
C ARG A 83 8.23 -2.45 -1.44
N PHE A 84 7.23 -2.36 -2.30
CA PHE A 84 5.88 -1.99 -1.90
C PHE A 84 4.94 -3.20 -2.04
N CYS A 85 4.18 -3.48 -0.99
CA CYS A 85 3.10 -4.45 -1.03
C CYS A 85 1.79 -3.71 -1.34
N GLN A 86 1.24 -3.88 -2.54
CA GLN A 86 0.06 -3.14 -2.95
C GLN A 86 -1.21 -3.85 -2.54
N LYS A 87 -2.07 -3.19 -1.76
CA LYS A 87 -3.38 -3.73 -1.44
C LYS A 87 -4.31 -3.56 -2.62
N VAL A 88 -4.95 -4.66 -3.03
CA VAL A 88 -5.89 -4.64 -4.16
C VAL A 88 -7.17 -3.94 -3.74
N TRP A 89 -7.75 -3.19 -4.67
CA TRP A 89 -8.97 -2.42 -4.47
C TRP A 89 -10.13 -3.31 -4.01
N GLU A 90 -10.89 -2.85 -3.01
CA GLU A 90 -11.98 -3.61 -2.39
C GLU A 90 -13.06 -4.02 -3.38
N GLU A 91 -13.25 -3.26 -4.45
CA GLU A 91 -14.20 -3.59 -5.52
C GLU A 91 -13.79 -4.82 -6.31
N ILE A 92 -12.57 -5.34 -6.13
CA ILE A 92 -12.12 -6.62 -6.71
C ILE A 92 -12.08 -7.73 -5.66
N THR A 93 -11.86 -7.41 -4.37
CA THR A 93 -11.59 -8.43 -3.33
C THR A 93 -12.73 -8.65 -2.33
N VAL A 94 -13.72 -7.77 -2.28
CA VAL A 94 -14.88 -7.91 -1.39
C VAL A 94 -16.02 -8.58 -2.16
N PRO A 95 -16.54 -9.75 -1.73
CA PRO A 95 -17.60 -10.46 -2.45
C PRO A 95 -18.98 -9.79 -2.30
N ALA A 96 -19.26 -9.19 -1.15
CA ALA A 96 -20.45 -8.40 -0.88
C ALA A 96 -20.10 -7.26 0.07
N TYR A 97 -20.66 -6.08 -0.15
CA TYR A 97 -20.35 -4.93 0.69
C TYR A 97 -21.04 -5.05 2.04
N ALA A 98 -20.32 -4.67 3.09
CA ALA A 98 -20.87 -4.56 4.43
C ALA A 98 -22.10 -3.65 4.46
N ASN A 99 -23.00 -3.88 5.42
CA ASN A 99 -24.12 -2.98 5.68
C ASN A 99 -23.65 -1.73 6.46
N LEU A 100 -22.76 -0.94 5.86
CA LEU A 100 -22.14 0.24 6.45
C LEU A 100 -22.46 1.50 5.63
N PRO A 101 -22.62 2.69 6.26
CA PRO A 101 -22.94 3.93 5.56
C PRO A 101 -22.00 4.29 4.40
N ARG A 102 -20.71 3.94 4.51
CA ARG A 102 -19.69 4.25 3.48
C ARG A 102 -20.01 3.68 2.10
N TYR A 103 -20.79 2.60 2.04
CA TYR A 103 -21.14 1.92 0.78
C TYR A 103 -22.42 2.48 0.14
N GLY A 104 -23.17 3.34 0.83
CA GLY A 104 -24.38 3.97 0.30
C GLY A 104 -25.34 2.95 -0.32
N ALA A 105 -25.71 3.17 -1.59
CA ALA A 105 -26.62 2.28 -2.32
C ALA A 105 -26.11 0.85 -2.54
N LYS A 106 -24.81 0.59 -2.33
CA LYS A 106 -24.20 -0.74 -2.43
C LYS A 106 -24.22 -1.52 -1.11
N ALA A 107 -24.53 -0.87 0.02
CA ALA A 107 -24.50 -1.50 1.33
C ALA A 107 -25.37 -2.77 1.37
N GLY A 108 -24.80 -3.87 1.88
CA GLY A 108 -25.47 -5.17 1.97
C GLY A 108 -25.69 -5.89 0.63
N LYS A 109 -25.18 -5.37 -0.49
CA LYS A 109 -25.36 -5.96 -1.82
C LYS A 109 -24.12 -6.73 -2.27
N PRO A 110 -24.29 -7.74 -3.15
CA PRO A 110 -23.16 -8.36 -3.84
C PRO A 110 -22.34 -7.34 -4.62
N ASN A 111 -21.03 -7.53 -4.65
CA ASN A 111 -20.13 -6.72 -5.44
C ASN A 111 -20.05 -7.28 -6.88
N PRO A 112 -20.53 -6.54 -7.90
CA PRO A 112 -20.52 -7.01 -9.28
C PRO A 112 -19.12 -7.10 -9.89
N ARG A 113 -18.10 -6.50 -9.25
CA ARG A 113 -16.70 -6.50 -9.69
C ARG A 113 -15.81 -7.47 -8.93
N PHE A 114 -16.39 -8.30 -8.05
CA PHE A 114 -15.63 -9.30 -7.32
C PHE A 114 -14.87 -10.22 -8.30
N LEU A 115 -13.55 -10.28 -8.16
CA LEU A 115 -12.62 -10.99 -9.06
C LEU A 115 -12.66 -10.53 -10.52
N ASP A 116 -13.06 -9.28 -10.80
CA ASP A 116 -13.02 -8.69 -12.14
C ASP A 116 -11.56 -8.48 -12.61
N ILE A 117 -11.14 -9.33 -13.55
CA ILE A 117 -9.79 -9.35 -14.13
C ILE A 117 -9.50 -8.07 -14.92
N GLY A 118 -10.49 -7.52 -15.62
CA GLY A 118 -10.33 -6.29 -16.40
C GLY A 118 -10.08 -5.10 -15.49
N ALA A 119 -10.90 -4.96 -14.44
CA ALA A 119 -10.71 -3.93 -13.44
C ALA A 119 -9.35 -4.07 -12.72
N PHE A 120 -8.93 -5.29 -12.37
CA PHE A 120 -7.61 -5.51 -11.78
C PHE A 120 -6.48 -5.08 -12.72
N ARG A 121 -6.50 -5.53 -13.98
CA ARG A 121 -5.47 -5.20 -14.97
C ARG A 121 -5.36 -3.68 -15.15
N ASP A 122 -6.47 -3.02 -15.41
CA ASP A 122 -6.48 -1.63 -15.88
C ASP A 122 -6.35 -0.61 -14.74
N LEU A 123 -6.90 -0.91 -13.56
CA LEU A 123 -6.96 0.04 -12.44
C LEU A 123 -5.96 -0.26 -11.32
N VAL A 124 -5.40 -1.47 -11.24
CA VAL A 124 -4.53 -1.89 -10.13
C VAL A 124 -3.14 -2.27 -10.62
N LEU A 125 -3.04 -3.22 -11.55
CA LEU A 125 -1.78 -3.76 -12.04
C LEU A 125 -1.02 -2.76 -12.92
N GLN A 126 -1.65 -2.24 -13.97
CA GLN A 126 -1.00 -1.36 -14.93
C GLN A 126 -0.44 -0.09 -14.27
N PRO A 127 -1.20 0.67 -13.45
CA PRO A 127 -0.66 1.87 -12.81
C PRO A 127 0.49 1.57 -11.84
N ALA A 128 0.47 0.41 -11.20
CA ALA A 128 1.52 0.01 -10.26
C ALA A 128 2.81 -0.40 -10.97
N LEU A 129 2.71 -1.13 -12.09
CA LEU A 129 3.86 -1.45 -12.93
C LEU A 129 4.51 -0.16 -13.45
N GLU A 130 3.70 0.77 -13.95
CA GLU A 130 4.18 2.06 -14.48
C GLU A 130 4.83 2.93 -13.40
N GLY A 131 4.22 3.01 -12.21
CA GLY A 131 4.68 3.93 -11.18
C GLY A 131 5.73 3.36 -10.23
N LEU A 132 5.62 2.10 -9.81
CA LEU A 132 6.56 1.50 -8.85
C LEU A 132 7.75 0.81 -9.55
N GLY A 133 7.59 0.36 -10.78
CA GLY A 133 8.64 -0.32 -11.55
C GLY A 133 9.29 -1.46 -10.75
N GLN A 134 10.61 -1.41 -10.61
CA GLN A 134 11.41 -2.42 -9.89
C GLN A 134 11.15 -2.46 -8.38
N LYS A 135 10.53 -1.42 -7.82
CA LYS A 135 10.15 -1.36 -6.40
C LYS A 135 8.77 -2.01 -6.14
N LEU A 136 8.06 -2.43 -7.19
CA LEU A 136 6.82 -3.20 -7.04
C LEU A 136 7.11 -4.55 -6.37
N GLY A 137 6.43 -4.80 -5.26
CA GLY A 137 6.43 -6.09 -4.56
C GLY A 137 5.14 -6.85 -4.83
N PRO A 138 4.67 -7.69 -3.88
CA PRO A 138 3.48 -8.49 -4.07
C PRO A 138 2.19 -7.66 -4.02
N PHE A 139 1.16 -8.18 -4.66
CA PHE A 139 -0.22 -7.72 -4.48
C PHE A 139 -0.87 -8.47 -3.33
N ILE A 140 -1.56 -7.74 -2.44
CA ILE A 140 -2.30 -8.31 -1.32
C ILE A 140 -3.78 -8.36 -1.70
N PHE A 141 -4.28 -9.57 -1.93
CA PHE A 141 -5.70 -9.87 -2.06
C PHE A 141 -6.27 -10.23 -0.69
N GLU A 142 -6.84 -9.24 0.01
CA GLU A 142 -7.55 -9.47 1.26
C GLU A 142 -9.03 -9.77 0.97
N PHE A 143 -9.42 -11.03 1.17
CA PHE A 143 -10.80 -11.48 1.02
C PHE A 143 -11.51 -11.42 2.36
N GLN A 144 -12.66 -10.74 2.40
CA GLN A 144 -13.51 -10.77 3.58
C GLN A 144 -14.31 -12.06 3.61
N ARG A 145 -14.28 -12.75 4.76
CA ARG A 145 -15.05 -13.99 4.96
C ARG A 145 -16.55 -13.72 4.88
N TRP A 146 -16.99 -12.56 5.37
CA TRP A 146 -18.37 -12.09 5.37
C TRP A 146 -18.37 -10.58 5.14
N GLY A 147 -19.39 -10.08 4.42
CA GLY A 147 -19.63 -8.64 4.27
C GLY A 147 -20.12 -8.02 5.57
#